data_AF-A0A1Q7R3N2-F1
#
_entry.id   AF-A0A1Q7R3N2-F1
#
_cell.length_a   1.000
_cell.length_b   1.000
_cell.length_c   1.000
_cell.angle_alpha   90.00
_cell.angle_beta   90.00
_cell.angle_gamma   90.00
#
_symmetry.space_group_name_H-M   'P 1'
#
loop_
_entity.id
_entity.type
_entity.pdbx_description
1 polymer ?
#
loop_
_entity_poly.entity_id
_entity_poly.type
_entity_poly.pdbx_seq_one_letter_code
_entity_poly.pdbx_strand_id
1 'polypeptide(L)'
;MRLGDFRAMIDRLAREVPAEFSDGIVAIEVSPKALPHPRRGDVYTLGECVPLEWSGNGADLQSRIVLYHGSFAALARLGDFDWRTEAWETLAHELRHHLEWRAHVSRLEAYDWAAEENFRRHEGQPFDPLFYRSGESVEDGVWKVDDDVFVALDGARGTEIEIPWHGRAYRVAVPPVEPTTALFLILDGLGDPPPGDAVVVVKPAHGLRDLLRRRPAPVQMVVRVTPLDA
;
A
#
# COMPACT_ATOMS: atom_id res chain seq x y z
N MET A 1 -18.00 16.12 8.88
CA MET A 1 -17.98 15.80 10.33
C MET A 1 -16.63 16.18 10.94
N ARG A 2 -16.57 16.69 12.19
CA ARG A 2 -15.28 16.98 12.84
C ARG A 2 -14.61 15.68 13.31
N LEU A 3 -13.27 15.67 13.42
CA LEU A 3 -12.49 14.48 13.78
C LEU A 3 -12.95 13.83 15.10
N GLY A 4 -13.22 14.64 16.13
CA GLY A 4 -13.69 14.14 17.44
C GLY A 4 -15.06 13.48 17.36
N ASP A 5 -15.98 14.04 16.58
CA ASP A 5 -17.32 13.46 16.38
C ASP A 5 -17.24 12.14 15.61
N PHE A 6 -16.34 12.07 14.62
CA PHE A 6 -16.08 10.86 13.85
C PHE A 6 -15.46 9.77 14.72
N ARG A 7 -14.47 10.09 15.56
CA ARG A 7 -13.92 9.16 16.57
C ARG A 7 -15.00 8.57 17.46
N ALA A 8 -15.82 9.43 18.07
CA ALA A 8 -16.91 8.98 18.93
C ALA A 8 -17.96 8.14 18.17
N MET A 9 -18.13 8.36 16.86
CA MET A 9 -18.97 7.52 16.01
C MET A 9 -18.35 6.15 15.79
N ILE A 10 -17.07 6.07 15.41
CA ILE A 10 -16.36 4.81 15.23
C ILE A 10 -16.38 4.00 16.54
N ASP A 11 -16.16 4.63 17.69
CA ASP A 11 -16.24 3.97 19.01
C ASP A 11 -17.64 3.39 19.31
N ARG A 12 -18.71 3.97 18.75
CA ARG A 12 -20.06 3.40 18.86
C ARG A 12 -20.23 2.23 17.90
N LEU A 13 -19.83 2.38 16.63
CA LEU A 13 -19.91 1.33 15.62
C LEU A 13 -19.10 0.09 16.03
N ALA A 14 -17.88 0.27 16.54
CA ALA A 14 -17.03 -0.80 17.04
C ALA A 14 -17.70 -1.61 18.17
N ARG A 15 -18.50 -0.97 19.02
CA ARG A 15 -19.28 -1.65 20.07
C ARG A 15 -20.51 -2.40 19.55
N GLU A 16 -20.97 -2.07 18.35
CA GLU A 16 -22.05 -2.80 17.66
C GLU A 16 -21.52 -4.10 17.02
N VAL A 17 -20.20 -4.24 16.85
CA VAL A 17 -19.56 -5.43 16.28
C VAL A 17 -19.57 -6.58 17.31
N PRO A 18 -20.10 -7.77 16.96
CA PRO A 18 -20.01 -8.95 17.80
C PRO A 18 -18.56 -9.32 18.13
N ALA A 19 -18.31 -9.70 19.39
CA ALA A 19 -16.96 -9.96 19.90
C ALA A 19 -16.18 -11.03 19.10
N GLU A 20 -16.89 -12.02 18.54
CA GLU A 20 -16.32 -13.08 17.70
C GLU A 20 -15.65 -12.55 16.42
N PHE A 21 -16.10 -11.43 15.88
CA PHE A 21 -15.51 -10.82 14.69
C PHE A 21 -14.36 -9.85 15.01
N SER A 22 -14.23 -9.45 16.27
CA SER A 22 -13.13 -8.58 16.74
C SER A 22 -11.99 -9.36 17.42
N ASP A 23 -12.12 -10.69 17.56
CA ASP A 23 -11.09 -11.51 18.17
C ASP A 23 -9.79 -11.46 17.35
N GLY A 24 -8.68 -11.11 18.01
CA GLY A 24 -7.39 -10.82 17.37
C GLY A 24 -7.21 -9.37 16.90
N ILE A 25 -8.21 -8.49 17.04
CA ILE A 25 -8.05 -7.07 16.72
C ILE A 25 -7.64 -6.32 17.98
N VAL A 26 -6.42 -5.76 17.99
CA VAL A 26 -5.88 -5.08 19.17
C VAL A 26 -6.39 -3.64 19.31
N ALA A 27 -6.72 -3.00 18.20
CA ALA A 27 -7.21 -1.63 18.16
C ALA A 27 -8.01 -1.32 16.89
N ILE A 28 -9.01 -0.46 17.03
CA ILE A 28 -9.68 0.24 15.93
C ILE A 28 -9.40 1.73 16.13
N GLU A 29 -8.63 2.33 15.24
CA GLU A 29 -8.09 3.68 15.38
C GLU A 29 -8.63 4.62 14.30
N VAL A 30 -8.60 5.92 14.61
CA VAL A 30 -8.95 6.97 13.64
C VAL A 30 -7.77 7.91 13.42
N SER A 31 -7.32 7.94 12.17
CA SER A 31 -6.25 8.82 11.68
C SER A 31 -6.84 10.07 11.02
N PRO A 32 -6.28 11.27 11.26
CA PRO A 32 -6.69 12.49 10.55
C PRO A 32 -6.17 12.57 9.11
N LYS A 33 -5.27 11.65 8.69
CA LYS A 33 -4.68 11.65 7.35
C LYS A 33 -5.76 11.40 6.29
N ALA A 34 -5.53 11.93 5.09
CA ALA A 34 -6.22 11.53 3.88
C ALA A 34 -5.24 10.69 3.06
N LEU A 35 -5.71 9.55 2.56
CA LEU A 35 -4.94 8.66 1.70
C LEU A 35 -5.66 8.56 0.35
N PRO A 36 -5.28 9.38 -0.64
CA PRO A 36 -5.82 9.23 -1.98
C PRO A 36 -5.27 7.95 -2.62
N HIS A 37 -5.99 7.44 -3.63
CA HIS A 37 -5.56 6.25 -4.36
C HIS A 37 -4.31 6.59 -5.18
N PRO A 38 -3.26 5.74 -5.19
CA PRO A 38 -1.96 6.06 -5.79
C PRO A 38 -2.05 6.63 -7.20
N ARG A 39 -2.97 6.15 -8.05
CA ARG A 39 -3.13 6.65 -9.43
C ARG A 39 -4.38 7.50 -9.70
N ARG A 40 -5.34 7.57 -8.78
CA ARG A 40 -6.67 8.19 -9.02
C ARG A 40 -6.93 9.24 -7.95
N GLY A 41 -7.00 10.51 -8.35
CA GLY A 41 -7.09 11.63 -7.40
C GLY A 41 -8.47 11.81 -6.75
N ASP A 42 -9.49 11.14 -7.27
CA ASP A 42 -10.89 11.17 -6.81
C ASP A 42 -11.28 9.94 -5.96
N VAL A 43 -10.37 8.98 -5.82
CA VAL A 43 -10.56 7.77 -5.02
C VAL A 43 -9.69 7.86 -3.76
N TYR A 44 -10.20 7.39 -2.62
CA TYR A 44 -9.48 7.44 -1.35
C TYR A 44 -9.57 6.10 -0.60
N THR A 45 -8.50 5.71 0.07
CA THR A 45 -8.49 4.62 1.06
C THR A 45 -9.16 5.13 2.33
N LEU A 46 -10.34 4.58 2.63
CA LEU A 46 -11.15 4.96 3.79
C LEU A 46 -10.72 4.24 5.07
N GLY A 47 -10.31 2.98 4.95
CA GLY A 47 -9.83 2.18 6.06
C GLY A 47 -8.76 1.19 5.63
N GLU A 48 -8.11 0.58 6.60
CA GLU A 48 -7.11 -0.46 6.41
C GLU A 48 -7.06 -1.38 7.63
N CYS A 49 -7.03 -2.69 7.40
CA CYS A 49 -6.63 -3.70 8.37
C CYS A 49 -5.12 -3.94 8.26
N VAL A 50 -4.35 -3.68 9.31
CA VAL A 50 -2.89 -3.82 9.36
C VAL A 50 -2.54 -5.01 10.25
N PRO A 51 -1.80 -6.03 9.77
CA PRO A 51 -1.38 -7.16 10.60
C PRO A 51 -0.20 -6.74 11.49
N LEU A 52 -0.08 -7.32 12.69
CA LEU A 52 0.93 -6.94 13.68
C LEU A 52 1.85 -8.11 14.05
N GLU A 53 1.30 -9.19 14.62
CA GLU A 53 2.08 -10.35 15.10
C GLU A 53 1.29 -11.65 14.87
N TRP A 54 2.00 -12.75 14.57
CA TRP A 54 1.40 -14.07 14.34
C TRP A 54 2.43 -15.22 14.35
N SER A 55 2.02 -16.42 14.79
CA SER A 55 2.87 -17.63 14.84
C SER A 55 2.90 -18.48 13.57
N GLY A 56 2.15 -18.11 12.53
CA GLY A 56 2.11 -18.84 11.24
C GLY A 56 1.00 -19.89 11.09
N ASN A 57 0.08 -20.08 12.06
CA ASN A 57 -0.99 -21.11 12.01
C ASN A 57 -2.45 -20.62 12.03
N GLY A 58 -2.64 -19.33 12.25
CA GLY A 58 -3.88 -18.53 12.12
C GLY A 58 -4.42 -18.08 13.48
N ALA A 59 -4.00 -18.77 14.55
CA ALA A 59 -4.70 -18.73 15.82
C ALA A 59 -4.39 -17.49 16.67
N ASP A 60 -3.18 -16.93 16.53
CA ASP A 60 -2.70 -15.78 17.30
C ASP A 60 -2.52 -14.52 16.44
N LEU A 61 -3.14 -14.47 15.25
CA LEU A 61 -3.03 -13.30 14.38
C LEU A 61 -3.60 -12.07 15.09
N GLN A 62 -2.74 -11.07 15.25
CA GLN A 62 -3.11 -9.76 15.74
C GLN A 62 -3.16 -8.75 14.59
N SER A 63 -4.19 -7.91 14.58
CA SER A 63 -4.31 -6.82 13.62
C SER A 63 -4.81 -5.54 14.28
N ARG A 64 -4.60 -4.43 13.60
CA ARG A 64 -5.19 -3.13 13.92
C ARG A 64 -5.98 -2.64 12.72
N ILE A 65 -7.18 -2.13 12.96
CA ILE A 65 -7.95 -1.43 11.94
C ILE A 65 -7.72 0.08 12.09
N VAL A 66 -7.46 0.78 10.99
CA VAL A 66 -7.33 2.23 10.93
C VAL A 66 -8.39 2.79 9.99
N LEU A 67 -9.17 3.78 10.41
CA LEU A 67 -10.04 4.57 9.55
C LEU A 67 -9.49 5.99 9.35
N TYR A 68 -9.42 6.44 8.11
CA TYR A 68 -8.80 7.71 7.71
C TYR A 68 -9.85 8.82 7.60
N HIS A 69 -10.07 9.56 8.69
CA HIS A 69 -11.02 10.69 8.74
C HIS A 69 -10.77 11.72 7.63
N GLY A 70 -9.50 11.96 7.26
CA GLY A 70 -9.16 12.87 6.16
C GLY A 70 -9.68 12.37 4.81
N SER A 71 -9.61 11.06 4.56
CA SER A 71 -10.16 10.42 3.35
C SER A 71 -11.68 10.54 3.30
N PHE A 72 -12.37 10.24 4.40
CA PHE A 72 -13.82 10.44 4.52
C PHE A 72 -14.21 11.90 4.28
N ALA A 73 -13.45 12.84 4.84
CA ALA A 73 -13.70 14.27 4.67
C ALA A 73 -13.45 14.75 3.24
N ALA A 74 -12.49 14.15 2.52
CA ALA A 74 -12.24 14.44 1.13
C ALA A 74 -13.38 13.93 0.24
N LEU A 75 -13.80 12.67 0.43
CA LEU A 75 -14.92 12.07 -0.30
C LEU A 75 -16.24 12.82 -0.05
N ALA A 76 -16.50 13.22 1.20
CA ALA A 76 -17.69 14.00 1.56
C ALA A 76 -17.76 15.40 0.93
N ARG A 77 -16.67 15.90 0.34
CA ARG A 77 -16.67 17.17 -0.42
C ARG A 77 -17.09 16.98 -1.88
N LEU A 78 -17.07 15.74 -2.39
CA LEU A 78 -17.40 15.42 -3.78
C LEU A 78 -18.91 15.28 -4.03
N GLY A 79 -19.73 15.11 -2.98
CA GLY A 79 -21.18 14.98 -3.11
C GLY A 79 -21.90 14.65 -1.81
N ASP A 80 -23.13 14.15 -1.93
CA ASP A 80 -23.91 13.64 -0.80
C ASP A 80 -23.18 12.47 -0.12
N PHE A 81 -23.02 12.54 1.21
CA PHE A 81 -22.19 11.60 1.96
C PHE A 81 -22.81 11.23 3.31
N ASP A 82 -23.23 9.98 3.45
CA ASP A 82 -23.72 9.43 4.71
C ASP A 82 -22.56 8.88 5.54
N TRP A 83 -22.05 9.72 6.44
CA TRP A 83 -20.94 9.40 7.32
C TRP A 83 -21.11 8.11 8.13
N ARG A 84 -22.33 7.78 8.58
CA ARG A 84 -22.53 6.58 9.40
C ARG A 84 -22.49 5.33 8.53
N THR A 85 -23.21 5.35 7.42
CA THR A 85 -23.28 4.22 6.49
C THR A 85 -21.90 3.91 5.91
N GLU A 86 -21.19 4.92 5.40
CA GLU A 86 -19.85 4.77 4.84
C GLU A 86 -18.84 4.26 5.88
N ALA A 87 -18.92 4.75 7.11
CA ALA A 87 -18.05 4.30 8.21
C ALA A 87 -18.32 2.85 8.60
N TRP A 88 -19.59 2.44 8.61
CA TRP A 88 -19.97 1.06 8.89
C TRP A 88 -19.52 0.12 7.78
N GLU A 89 -19.74 0.48 6.51
CA GLU A 89 -19.30 -0.32 5.37
C GLU A 89 -17.78 -0.47 5.33
N THR A 90 -17.04 0.61 5.59
CA THR A 90 -15.58 0.57 5.70
C THR A 90 -15.13 -0.33 6.85
N LEU A 91 -15.68 -0.14 8.05
CA LEU A 91 -15.31 -0.97 9.20
C LEU A 91 -15.63 -2.46 8.96
N ALA A 92 -16.80 -2.78 8.40
CA ALA A 92 -17.18 -4.14 8.06
C ALA A 92 -16.26 -4.77 7.00
N HIS A 93 -15.79 -3.96 6.04
CA HIS A 93 -14.82 -4.39 5.04
C HIS A 93 -13.49 -4.79 5.68
N GLU A 94 -12.94 -3.95 6.57
CA GLU A 94 -11.68 -4.23 7.25
C GLU A 94 -11.79 -5.43 8.22
N LEU A 95 -12.93 -5.56 8.90
CA LEU A 95 -13.22 -6.74 9.72
C LEU A 95 -13.23 -8.03 8.88
N ARG A 96 -13.79 -7.98 7.67
CA ARG A 96 -13.75 -9.13 6.75
C ARG A 96 -12.32 -9.46 6.35
N HIS A 97 -11.48 -8.48 6.03
CA HIS A 97 -10.06 -8.73 5.73
C HIS A 97 -9.34 -9.43 6.87
N HIS A 98 -9.57 -8.99 8.11
CA HIS A 98 -9.02 -9.67 9.29
C HIS A 98 -9.45 -11.13 9.37
N LEU A 99 -10.73 -11.42 9.16
CA LEU A 99 -11.25 -12.80 9.15
C LEU A 99 -10.69 -13.64 8.00
N GLU A 100 -10.58 -13.05 6.81
CA GLU A 100 -9.98 -13.69 5.63
C GLU A 100 -8.51 -14.03 5.89
N TRP A 101 -7.76 -13.14 6.51
CA TRP A 101 -6.39 -13.41 6.93
C TRP A 101 -6.30 -14.57 7.92
N ARG A 102 -7.13 -14.55 8.98
CA ARG A 102 -7.20 -15.68 9.93
C ARG A 102 -7.55 -17.01 9.25
N ALA A 103 -8.36 -16.98 8.20
CA ALA A 103 -8.75 -18.15 7.44
C ALA A 103 -7.70 -18.60 6.40
N HIS A 104 -6.86 -17.70 5.90
CA HIS A 104 -5.92 -17.93 4.81
C HIS A 104 -4.45 -17.85 5.26
N VAL A 105 -4.08 -18.79 6.13
CA VAL A 105 -2.72 -19.00 6.66
C VAL A 105 -1.62 -18.86 5.59
N SER A 106 -1.81 -19.40 4.39
CA SER A 106 -0.81 -19.33 3.31
C SER A 106 -0.67 -17.96 2.64
N ARG A 107 -1.71 -17.10 2.65
CA ARG A 107 -1.62 -15.73 2.12
C ARG A 107 -0.90 -14.82 3.11
N LEU A 108 -1.08 -15.08 4.40
CA LEU A 108 -0.34 -14.41 5.46
C LEU A 108 1.16 -14.72 5.40
N GLU A 109 1.55 -15.99 5.22
CA GLU A 109 2.97 -16.36 5.03
C GLU A 109 3.61 -15.61 3.85
N ALA A 110 2.86 -15.41 2.76
CA ALA A 110 3.33 -14.65 1.60
C ALA A 110 3.46 -13.15 1.90
N TYR A 111 2.53 -12.59 2.67
CA TYR A 111 2.60 -11.19 3.10
C TYR A 111 3.76 -10.96 4.08
N ASP A 112 3.96 -11.84 5.07
CA ASP A 112 5.09 -11.74 6.01
C ASP A 112 6.43 -11.82 5.30
N TRP A 113 6.55 -12.74 4.33
CA TRP A 113 7.72 -12.78 3.46
C TRP A 113 7.90 -11.45 2.71
N ALA A 114 6.83 -10.84 2.19
CA ALA A 114 6.91 -9.54 1.55
C ALA A 114 7.35 -8.44 2.52
N ALA A 115 6.80 -8.40 3.74
CA ALA A 115 7.13 -7.43 4.77
C ALA A 115 8.59 -7.55 5.23
N GLU A 116 9.08 -8.77 5.45
CA GLU A 116 10.48 -9.05 5.80
C GLU A 116 11.45 -8.63 4.68
N GLU A 117 11.12 -8.93 3.42
CA GLU A 117 11.92 -8.48 2.28
C GLU A 117 11.87 -6.95 2.13
N ASN A 118 10.73 -6.32 2.46
CA ASN A 118 10.61 -4.86 2.48
C ASN A 118 11.44 -4.23 3.61
N PHE A 119 11.49 -4.87 4.78
CA PHE A 119 12.35 -4.45 5.88
C PHE A 119 13.83 -4.50 5.48
N ARG A 120 14.26 -5.60 4.84
CA ARG A 120 15.62 -5.70 4.26
C ARG A 120 15.91 -4.61 3.25
N ARG A 121 14.95 -4.28 2.39
CA ARG A 121 15.04 -3.17 1.42
C ARG A 121 15.30 -1.84 2.12
N HIS A 122 14.59 -1.55 3.21
CA HIS A 122 14.79 -0.34 4.02
C HIS A 122 16.17 -0.29 4.68
N GLU A 123 16.67 -1.43 5.16
CA GLU A 123 18.00 -1.54 5.77
C GLU A 123 19.15 -1.59 4.74
N GLY A 124 18.84 -1.58 3.44
CA GLY A 124 19.83 -1.72 2.37
C GLY A 124 20.46 -3.12 2.27
N GLN A 125 19.82 -4.12 2.88
CA GLN A 125 20.21 -5.52 2.76
C GLN A 125 19.75 -6.10 1.40
N PRO A 126 20.32 -7.24 0.96
CA PRO A 126 19.80 -7.94 -0.22
C PRO A 126 18.35 -8.40 -0.03
N PHE A 127 17.52 -8.18 -1.04
CA PHE A 127 16.10 -8.58 -1.06
C PHE A 127 15.69 -9.16 -2.43
N ASP A 128 14.60 -9.92 -2.47
CA ASP A 128 14.03 -10.47 -3.71
C ASP A 128 13.29 -9.39 -4.51
N PRO A 129 13.64 -9.12 -5.77
CA PRO A 129 13.04 -8.03 -6.55
C PRO A 129 11.55 -8.24 -6.90
N LEU A 130 10.92 -9.35 -6.53
CA LEU A 130 9.50 -9.63 -6.75
C LEU A 130 8.69 -9.64 -5.45
N PHE A 131 9.29 -9.34 -4.29
CA PHE A 131 8.63 -9.47 -2.98
C PHE A 131 7.30 -8.73 -2.90
N TYR A 132 7.25 -7.50 -3.45
CA TYR A 132 6.08 -6.62 -3.36
C TYR A 132 4.81 -7.22 -3.96
N ARG A 133 4.94 -8.20 -4.86
CA ARG A 133 3.78 -8.87 -5.49
C ARG A 133 3.02 -9.80 -4.55
N SER A 134 3.66 -10.19 -3.44
CA SER A 134 3.03 -10.95 -2.36
C SER A 134 2.35 -10.05 -1.33
N GLY A 135 2.44 -8.73 -1.48
CA GLY A 135 1.68 -7.74 -0.72
C GLY A 135 0.20 -7.65 -1.13
N GLU A 136 -0.48 -6.64 -0.61
CA GLU A 136 -1.84 -6.31 -0.99
C GLU A 136 -1.87 -5.76 -2.42
N SER A 137 -2.82 -6.24 -3.25
CA SER A 137 -3.03 -5.73 -4.60
C SER A 137 -4.05 -4.60 -4.58
N VAL A 138 -3.61 -3.36 -4.76
CA VAL A 138 -4.48 -2.18 -4.78
C VAL A 138 -5.22 -2.06 -6.11
N GLU A 139 -4.50 -2.21 -7.22
CA GLU A 139 -5.02 -2.38 -8.58
C GLU A 139 -3.97 -3.08 -9.45
N ASP A 140 -4.31 -3.40 -10.71
CA ASP A 140 -3.36 -4.03 -11.63
C ASP A 140 -2.09 -3.16 -11.80
N GLY A 141 -0.94 -3.70 -11.37
CA GLY A 141 0.33 -3.00 -11.43
C GLY A 141 0.66 -2.14 -10.20
N VAL A 142 -0.18 -2.14 -9.15
CA VAL A 142 0.03 -1.39 -7.90
C VAL A 142 -0.16 -2.31 -6.70
N TRP A 143 0.88 -2.43 -5.89
CA TRP A 143 0.89 -3.23 -4.68
C TRP A 143 1.24 -2.40 -3.45
N LYS A 144 0.80 -2.84 -2.29
CA LYS A 144 1.13 -2.28 -1.00
C LYS A 144 1.75 -3.34 -0.10
N VAL A 145 2.85 -2.99 0.56
CA VAL A 145 3.47 -3.79 1.62
C VAL A 145 3.74 -2.84 2.77
N ASP A 146 3.09 -3.08 3.90
CA ASP A 146 3.03 -2.15 5.04
C ASP A 146 2.63 -0.75 4.58
N ASP A 147 3.40 0.29 4.92
CA ASP A 147 3.10 1.67 4.53
C ASP A 147 3.62 2.05 3.13
N ASP A 148 4.34 1.14 2.45
CA ASP A 148 4.98 1.40 1.16
C ASP A 148 4.10 1.00 -0.03
N VAL A 149 4.14 1.82 -1.08
CA VAL A 149 3.37 1.62 -2.32
C VAL A 149 4.31 1.35 -3.48
N PHE A 150 4.11 0.22 -4.16
CA PHE A 150 4.92 -0.23 -5.30
C PHE A 150 4.12 -0.14 -6.60
N VAL A 151 4.61 0.67 -7.53
CA VAL A 151 4.08 0.79 -8.89
C VAL A 151 5.02 0.05 -9.83
N ALA A 152 4.62 -1.14 -10.30
CA ALA A 152 5.44 -1.88 -11.25
C ALA A 152 5.14 -1.47 -12.70
N LEU A 153 6.21 -1.23 -13.44
CA LEU A 153 6.16 -0.91 -14.87
C LEU A 153 6.90 -1.98 -15.65
N ASP A 154 6.18 -2.62 -16.57
CA ASP A 154 6.76 -3.63 -17.44
C ASP A 154 7.42 -2.97 -18.65
N GLY A 155 8.74 -3.19 -18.81
CA GLY A 155 9.44 -2.83 -20.03
C GLY A 155 9.53 -1.33 -20.33
N ALA A 156 9.50 -0.46 -19.32
CA ALA A 156 9.71 0.96 -19.50
C ALA A 156 11.08 1.19 -20.19
N ARG A 157 11.04 1.73 -21.42
CA ARG A 157 12.22 2.04 -22.22
C ARG A 157 12.37 3.55 -22.30
N GLY A 158 13.42 4.08 -21.70
CA GLY A 158 13.73 5.52 -21.75
C GLY A 158 14.61 5.96 -20.59
N THR A 159 15.09 7.19 -20.67
CA THR A 159 15.77 7.90 -19.56
C THR A 159 14.77 8.60 -18.64
N GLU A 160 13.48 8.60 -19.01
CA GLU A 160 12.40 9.23 -18.27
C GLU A 160 11.15 8.37 -18.35
N ILE A 161 10.40 8.30 -17.25
CA ILE A 161 9.13 7.61 -17.14
C ILE A 161 8.10 8.61 -16.62
N GLU A 162 6.92 8.61 -17.24
CA GLU A 162 5.77 9.34 -16.74
C GLU A 162 4.93 8.42 -15.87
N ILE A 163 4.64 8.83 -14.64
CA ILE A 163 3.79 8.10 -13.71
C ILE A 163 2.59 8.95 -13.33
N PRO A 164 1.36 8.40 -13.37
CA PRO A 164 0.22 9.04 -12.72
C PRO A 164 0.34 8.84 -11.21
N TRP A 165 0.22 9.94 -10.45
CA TRP A 165 0.15 9.94 -8.99
C TRP A 165 -0.96 10.88 -8.51
N HIS A 166 -1.97 10.34 -7.81
CA HIS A 166 -3.16 11.07 -7.32
C HIS A 166 -3.80 12.00 -8.37
N GLY A 167 -3.95 11.52 -9.61
CA GLY A 167 -4.56 12.29 -10.70
C GLY A 167 -3.65 13.36 -11.32
N ARG A 168 -2.38 13.43 -10.93
CA ARG A 168 -1.34 14.28 -11.55
C ARG A 168 -0.30 13.41 -12.25
N ALA A 169 0.29 13.91 -13.34
CA ALA A 169 1.38 13.22 -14.00
C ALA A 169 2.73 13.74 -13.49
N TYR A 170 3.64 12.83 -13.15
CA TYR A 170 5.00 13.13 -12.70
C TYR A 170 6.02 12.49 -13.64
N ARG A 171 7.09 13.22 -13.95
CA ARG A 171 8.26 12.72 -14.66
C ARG A 171 9.30 12.24 -13.67
N VAL A 172 9.74 10.99 -13.87
CA VAL A 172 10.77 10.30 -13.09
C VAL A 172 11.98 10.07 -13.98
N ALA A 173 13.15 10.57 -13.58
CA ALA A 173 14.39 10.30 -14.29
C ALA A 173 14.87 8.87 -13.98
N VAL A 174 15.12 8.08 -15.03
CA VAL A 174 15.65 6.73 -14.91
C VAL A 174 17.17 6.77 -15.04
N PRO A 175 17.91 6.36 -14.02
CA PRO A 175 19.38 6.25 -14.09
C PRO A 175 19.80 5.27 -15.19
N PRO A 176 20.95 5.48 -15.85
CA PRO A 176 21.52 4.47 -16.74
C PRO A 176 22.02 3.29 -15.90
N VAL A 177 21.26 2.20 -15.88
CA VAL A 177 21.63 0.94 -15.19
C VAL A 177 21.56 -0.21 -16.20
N GLU A 178 22.26 -1.30 -15.89
CA GLU A 178 22.25 -2.48 -16.76
C GLU A 178 20.81 -2.96 -17.03
N PRO A 179 20.46 -3.29 -18.28
CA PRO A 179 19.10 -3.65 -18.68
C PRO A 179 18.54 -4.91 -18.02
N THR A 180 19.37 -5.67 -17.29
CA THR A 180 19.05 -6.92 -16.60
C THR A 180 18.74 -6.73 -15.12
N THR A 181 18.92 -5.52 -14.57
CA THR A 181 18.74 -5.21 -13.16
C THR A 181 17.37 -4.60 -12.90
N ALA A 182 16.64 -5.10 -11.90
CA ALA A 182 15.42 -4.46 -11.44
C ALA A 182 15.76 -3.14 -10.73
N LEU A 183 15.06 -2.06 -11.07
CA LEU A 183 15.24 -0.76 -10.45
C LEU A 183 14.09 -0.46 -9.51
N PHE A 184 14.42 -0.06 -8.28
CA PHE A 184 13.50 0.40 -7.26
C PHE A 184 13.76 1.91 -7.09
N LEU A 185 12.94 2.72 -7.75
CA LEU A 185 13.05 4.17 -7.75
C LEU A 185 12.14 4.75 -6.67
N ILE A 186 12.71 5.11 -5.52
CA ILE A 186 11.98 5.76 -4.42
C ILE A 186 11.72 7.22 -4.81
N LEU A 187 10.46 7.62 -4.84
CA LEU A 187 10.07 8.92 -5.36
C LEU A 187 10.15 10.00 -4.29
N ASP A 188 11.00 11.00 -4.52
CA ASP A 188 11.11 12.22 -3.70
C ASP A 188 10.44 13.40 -4.41
N GLY A 189 9.64 14.19 -3.68
CA GLY A 189 8.96 15.37 -4.20
C GLY A 189 7.53 15.15 -4.72
N LEU A 190 6.88 14.05 -4.34
CA LEU A 190 5.45 13.86 -4.58
C LEU A 190 4.62 14.87 -3.77
N GLY A 191 3.53 15.37 -4.36
CA GLY A 191 2.68 16.37 -3.72
C GLY A 191 1.90 15.84 -2.50
N ASP A 192 1.57 14.55 -2.52
CA ASP A 192 0.91 13.85 -1.43
C ASP A 192 1.50 12.41 -1.40
N PRO A 193 2.63 12.20 -0.69
CA PRO A 193 3.27 10.89 -0.60
C PRO A 193 2.49 9.95 0.33
N PRO A 194 2.63 8.62 0.18
CA PRO A 194 2.04 7.67 1.11
C PRO A 194 2.72 7.77 2.50
N PRO A 195 2.18 7.11 3.54
CA PRO A 195 2.82 7.09 4.85
C PRO A 195 4.26 6.55 4.85
N GLY A 196 4.57 5.60 3.95
CA GLY A 196 5.90 5.07 3.68
C GLY A 196 6.48 5.56 2.35
N ASP A 197 7.24 4.72 1.68
CA ASP A 197 7.85 5.02 0.38
C ASP A 197 6.84 4.83 -0.77
N ALA A 198 6.82 5.77 -1.71
CA ALA A 198 6.31 5.50 -3.05
C ALA A 198 7.45 5.01 -3.94
N VAL A 199 7.35 3.80 -4.47
CA VAL A 199 8.41 3.15 -5.22
C VAL A 199 7.94 2.77 -6.62
N VAL A 200 8.65 3.22 -7.65
CA VAL A 200 8.47 2.73 -9.02
C VAL A 200 9.43 1.57 -9.25
N VAL A 201 8.88 0.40 -9.58
CA VAL A 201 9.64 -0.79 -9.90
C VAL A 201 9.75 -0.94 -11.41
N VAL A 202 10.93 -0.65 -11.96
CA VAL A 202 11.21 -0.85 -13.39
C VAL A 202 11.81 -2.24 -13.58
N LYS A 203 11.07 -3.10 -14.29
CA LYS A 203 11.55 -4.45 -14.57
C LYS A 203 12.47 -4.48 -15.79
N PRO A 204 13.53 -5.30 -15.76
CA PRO A 204 14.35 -5.55 -16.93
C PRO A 204 13.54 -6.24 -18.03
N ALA A 205 13.82 -5.90 -19.29
CA ALA A 205 13.19 -6.57 -20.43
C ALA A 205 13.76 -8.00 -20.56
N HIS A 206 12.98 -9.00 -20.13
CA HIS A 206 13.43 -10.39 -20.11
C HIS A 206 13.46 -11.03 -21.51
N GLY A 207 14.54 -11.75 -21.81
CA GLY A 207 14.63 -12.69 -22.94
C GLY A 207 14.87 -14.13 -22.48
N LEU A 208 14.63 -15.11 -23.36
CA LEU A 208 14.82 -16.56 -23.07
C LEU A 208 16.24 -16.92 -22.59
N ARG A 209 17.25 -16.09 -22.91
CA ARG A 209 18.66 -16.29 -22.51
C ARG A 209 18.95 -15.91 -21.05
N ASP A 210 18.03 -15.20 -20.38
CA ASP A 210 18.22 -14.73 -19.00
C ASP A 210 17.87 -15.78 -17.95
N LEU A 211 17.20 -16.89 -18.35
CA LEU A 211 16.89 -18.03 -17.47
C LEU A 211 18.15 -18.75 -16.95
N LEU A 212 19.29 -18.60 -17.63
CA LEU A 212 20.57 -19.26 -17.33
C LEU A 212 21.56 -18.34 -16.60
N ARG A 213 21.23 -17.06 -16.39
CA ARG A 213 22.13 -16.06 -15.77
C ARG A 213 21.70 -15.79 -14.34
N ARG A 214 22.69 -15.65 -13.42
CA ARG A 214 22.43 -15.09 -12.09
C ARG A 214 21.85 -13.68 -12.28
N ARG A 215 20.68 -13.43 -11.68
CA ARG A 215 20.09 -12.10 -11.68
C ARG A 215 20.99 -11.18 -10.86
N PRO A 216 21.41 -10.02 -11.41
CA PRO A 216 22.06 -9.01 -10.60
C PRO A 216 21.13 -8.55 -9.48
N ALA A 217 21.72 -8.15 -8.35
CA ALA A 217 20.97 -7.61 -7.22
C ALA A 217 20.16 -6.38 -7.68
N PRO A 218 18.92 -6.21 -7.17
CA PRO A 218 18.15 -5.00 -7.47
C PRO A 218 18.91 -3.75 -7.05
N VAL A 219 18.77 -2.69 -7.84
CA VAL A 219 19.32 -1.37 -7.51
C VAL A 219 18.19 -0.50 -7.02
N GLN A 220 18.33 0.01 -5.80
CA GLN A 220 17.42 0.98 -5.22
C GLN A 220 18.08 2.36 -5.17
N MET A 221 17.32 3.41 -5.50
CA MET A 221 17.77 4.78 -5.30
C MET A 221 16.61 5.76 -5.16
N VAL A 222 16.86 6.85 -4.45
CA VAL A 222 15.93 7.98 -4.35
C VAL A 222 16.06 8.84 -5.61
N VAL A 223 14.94 9.10 -6.27
CA VAL A 223 14.87 9.95 -7.46
C VAL A 223 13.88 11.09 -7.23
N ARG A 224 14.30 12.31 -7.60
CA ARG A 224 13.42 13.47 -7.53
C ARG A 224 12.45 13.45 -8.71
N VAL A 225 11.16 13.59 -8.41
CA VAL A 225 10.12 13.69 -9.43
C VAL A 225 9.79 15.15 -9.74
N THR A 226 9.37 15.41 -10.98
CA THR A 226 8.88 16.73 -11.40
C THR A 226 7.44 16.62 -11.89
N PRO A 227 6.50 17.44 -11.38
CA PRO A 227 5.14 17.46 -11.91
C PRO A 227 5.16 17.94 -13.37
N LEU A 228 4.40 17.27 -14.23
CA LEU A 228 4.26 17.63 -15.66
C LEU A 228 3.28 18.79 -15.85
N ASP A 229 2.35 18.96 -14.91
CA ASP A 229 1.39 20.06 -14.87
C ASP A 229 1.96 21.19 -13.97
N ALA A 230 2.76 22.09 -14.55
CA ALA A 230 3.16 23.36 -13.94
C ALA A 230 2.57 24.54 -14.73
#